data_AF-A0A2K8P4C5-F1
#
_entry.id   AF-A0A2K8P4C5-F1
#
_cell.length_a   1.000
_cell.length_b   1.000
_cell.length_c   1.000
_cell.angle_alpha   90.00
_cell.angle_beta   90.00
_cell.angle_gamma   90.00
#
_symmetry.space_group_name_H-M   'P 1'
#
loop_
_entity.id
_entity.type
_entity.pdbx_description
1 polymer ?
#
loop_
_entity_poly.entity_id
_entity_poly.type
_entity_poly.pdbx_seq_one_letter_code
_entity_poly.pdbx_strand_id
1 'polypeptide(L)'
;MNKEIEVDFLEPGLAIVISSLENVEAELKNKKELTNLLDNLNEVEELENLTKMLNELKDIEKDLIIEIKSLNHKEEFEIISDLQIAISMSKFLAPNEFLFKFTDSIEAKTQAKEIIVNQENILEIFKEVIIKKVNEIYNESLSEFKNVYDNESEFFKVLKIAIEESNLNDLREASKLMINLLKIDRAINEEKKYEFLEILNKAESLINLIDIWSQYEMDFEEE
;
A
#
# COMPACT_ATOMS: atom_id res chain seq x y z
N MET A 1 -12.10 -29.66 -2.19
CA MET A 1 -10.76 -29.44 -2.77
C MET A 1 -10.37 -28.05 -2.33
N ASN A 2 -9.50 -27.97 -1.33
CA ASN A 2 -9.01 -26.70 -0.80
C ASN A 2 -8.11 -26.10 -1.89
N LYS A 3 -8.54 -24.98 -2.47
CA LYS A 3 -7.75 -24.26 -3.46
C LYS A 3 -6.77 -23.37 -2.70
N GLU A 4 -5.48 -23.66 -2.84
CA GLU A 4 -4.33 -22.84 -2.42
C GLU A 4 -4.28 -21.52 -3.21
N ILE A 5 -5.31 -20.67 -3.10
CA ILE A 5 -5.28 -19.30 -3.64
C ILE A 5 -5.17 -18.28 -2.49
N GLU A 6 -5.21 -18.71 -1.22
CA GLU A 6 -5.28 -17.79 -0.08
C GLU A 6 -3.92 -17.27 0.43
N VAL A 7 -2.80 -17.97 0.25
CA VAL A 7 -1.49 -17.56 0.81
C VAL A 7 -0.63 -16.89 -0.26
N ASP A 8 -0.37 -17.56 -1.39
CA ASP A 8 0.41 -17.04 -2.52
C ASP A 8 -0.10 -15.69 -3.04
N PHE A 9 -1.41 -15.46 -2.90
CA PHE A 9 -2.02 -14.21 -3.34
C PHE A 9 -1.77 -13.03 -2.39
N LEU A 10 -1.66 -13.30 -1.09
CA LEU A 10 -1.43 -12.30 -0.05
C LEU A 10 0.05 -12.06 0.21
N GLU A 11 0.91 -13.01 -0.15
CA GLU A 11 2.37 -12.95 -0.03
C GLU A 11 2.95 -11.64 -0.60
N PRO A 12 2.56 -11.15 -1.78
CA PRO A 12 3.03 -9.86 -2.30
C PRO A 12 2.65 -8.67 -1.42
N GLY A 13 1.46 -8.69 -0.81
CA GLY A 13 1.08 -7.67 0.15
C GLY A 13 1.89 -7.78 1.44
N LEU A 14 2.12 -8.99 1.93
CA LEU A 14 2.96 -9.24 3.11
C LEU A 14 4.40 -8.80 2.86
N ALA A 15 4.95 -9.06 1.68
CA ALA A 15 6.29 -8.62 1.27
C ALA A 15 6.43 -7.09 1.28
N ILE A 16 5.37 -6.35 0.91
CA ILE A 16 5.34 -4.88 1.06
C ILE A 16 5.40 -4.48 2.52
N VAL A 17 4.58 -5.10 3.37
CA VAL A 17 4.58 -4.81 4.82
C VAL A 17 5.98 -5.04 5.39
N ILE A 18 6.57 -6.21 5.13
CA ILE A 18 7.89 -6.60 5.66
C ILE A 18 8.96 -5.63 5.15
N SER A 19 9.12 -5.48 3.84
CA SER A 19 10.19 -4.65 3.26
C SER A 19 10.11 -3.18 3.69
N SER A 20 8.90 -2.62 3.79
CA SER A 20 8.71 -1.26 4.32
C SER A 20 9.05 -1.16 5.81
N LEU A 21 8.71 -2.16 6.62
CA LEU A 21 9.07 -2.18 8.05
C LEU A 21 10.56 -2.41 8.28
N GLU A 22 11.24 -3.18 7.44
CA GLU A 22 12.71 -3.34 7.47
C GLU A 22 13.43 -2.01 7.23
N ASN A 23 12.95 -1.18 6.28
CA ASN A 23 13.47 0.17 6.07
C ASN A 23 13.30 1.05 7.33
N VAL A 24 12.13 0.95 7.99
CA VAL A 24 11.86 1.68 9.24
C VAL A 24 12.77 1.19 10.37
N GLU A 25 12.96 -0.13 10.50
CA GLU A 25 13.81 -0.73 11.53
C GLU A 25 15.27 -0.32 11.37
N ALA A 26 15.79 -0.33 10.14
CA ALA A 26 17.16 0.06 9.82
C ALA A 26 17.51 1.47 10.35
N GLU A 27 16.55 2.39 10.32
CA GLU A 27 16.72 3.77 10.77
C GLU A 27 16.47 3.94 12.28
N LEU A 28 15.49 3.24 12.86
CA LEU A 28 15.15 3.39 14.29
C LEU A 28 16.13 2.69 15.25
N LYS A 29 16.96 1.75 14.77
CA LYS A 29 18.00 1.03 15.52
C LYS A 29 17.51 0.38 16.84
N ASN A 30 17.29 -0.93 16.79
CA ASN A 30 16.99 -1.82 17.94
C ASN A 30 15.65 -1.56 18.65
N LYS A 31 14.58 -1.32 17.89
CA LYS A 31 13.21 -1.36 18.46
C LYS A 31 12.75 -2.81 18.57
N LYS A 32 13.00 -3.41 19.73
CA LYS A 32 12.73 -4.84 19.99
C LYS A 32 11.31 -5.28 19.63
N GLU A 33 10.30 -4.43 19.83
CA GLU A 33 8.92 -4.74 19.45
C GLU A 33 8.75 -4.86 17.93
N LEU A 34 9.34 -3.94 17.15
CA LEU A 34 9.34 -3.99 15.70
C LEU A 34 10.17 -5.18 15.17
N THR A 35 11.34 -5.44 15.75
CA THR A 35 12.17 -6.60 15.40
C THR A 35 11.41 -7.90 15.60
N ASN A 36 10.79 -8.08 16.77
CA ASN A 36 10.01 -9.29 17.05
C ASN A 36 8.82 -9.43 16.08
N LEU A 37 8.15 -8.31 15.75
CA LEU A 37 7.05 -8.32 14.79
C LEU A 37 7.53 -8.73 13.39
N LEU A 38 8.67 -8.20 12.93
CA LEU A 38 9.29 -8.57 11.66
C LEU A 38 9.70 -10.05 11.62
N ASP A 39 10.35 -10.55 12.66
CA ASP A 39 10.71 -11.97 12.78
C ASP A 39 9.47 -12.86 12.66
N ASN A 40 8.40 -12.50 13.37
CA ASN A 40 7.13 -13.22 13.34
C ASN A 40 6.44 -13.15 11.97
N LEU A 41 6.45 -11.98 11.29
CA LEU A 41 5.86 -11.80 9.96
C LEU A 41 6.60 -12.61 8.90
N ASN A 42 7.93 -12.78 9.01
CA ASN A 42 8.72 -13.59 8.09
C ASN A 42 8.43 -15.11 8.22
N GLU A 43 7.95 -15.55 9.37
CA GLU A 43 7.65 -16.96 9.67
C GLU A 43 6.14 -17.27 9.65
N VAL A 44 5.31 -16.34 9.18
CA VAL A 44 3.85 -16.49 9.28
C VAL A 44 3.29 -17.45 8.23
N GLU A 45 2.68 -18.54 8.69
CA GLU A 45 2.04 -19.54 7.82
C GLU A 45 0.50 -19.54 7.94
N GLU A 46 -0.05 -19.07 9.06
CA GLU A 46 -1.49 -19.13 9.36
C GLU A 46 -2.14 -17.75 9.32
N LEU A 47 -3.30 -17.65 8.66
CA LEU A 47 -4.07 -16.41 8.55
C LEU A 47 -4.47 -15.78 9.89
N GLU A 48 -4.80 -16.61 10.89
CA GLU A 48 -5.11 -16.11 12.24
C GLU A 48 -3.90 -15.43 12.89
N ASN A 49 -2.70 -15.95 12.66
CA ASN A 49 -1.47 -15.39 13.20
C ASN A 49 -1.07 -14.13 12.43
N LEU A 50 -1.22 -14.13 11.10
CA LEU A 50 -1.08 -12.92 10.29
C LEU A 50 -2.00 -11.80 10.81
N THR A 51 -3.28 -12.09 11.03
CA THR A 51 -4.24 -11.12 11.55
C THR A 51 -3.81 -10.55 12.92
N LYS A 52 -3.25 -11.37 13.81
CA LYS A 52 -2.72 -10.88 15.10
C LYS A 52 -1.55 -9.93 14.88
N MET A 53 -0.58 -10.30 14.05
CA MET A 53 0.60 -9.48 13.75
C MET A 53 0.23 -8.14 13.10
N LEU A 54 -0.73 -8.14 12.16
CA LEU A 54 -1.22 -6.89 11.54
C LEU A 54 -1.91 -5.96 12.56
N ASN A 55 -2.57 -6.53 13.59
CA ASN A 55 -3.12 -5.74 14.69
C ASN A 55 -2.02 -5.22 15.63
N GLU A 56 -1.00 -6.02 15.93
CA GLU A 56 0.17 -5.59 16.70
C GLU A 56 0.87 -4.41 16.02
N LEU A 57 1.04 -4.46 14.70
CA LEU A 57 1.59 -3.35 13.91
C LEU A 57 0.80 -2.06 14.12
N LYS A 58 -0.54 -2.15 14.09
CA LYS A 58 -1.44 -1.01 14.31
C LYS A 58 -1.32 -0.46 15.73
N ASP A 59 -1.12 -1.32 16.72
CA ASP A 59 -0.96 -0.91 18.10
C ASP A 59 0.35 -0.15 18.34
N ILE A 60 1.44 -0.52 17.65
CA ILE A 60 2.75 0.13 17.77
C ILE A 60 2.93 1.35 16.84
N GLU A 61 2.04 1.55 15.87
CA GLU A 61 2.12 2.61 14.84
C GLU A 61 2.43 3.99 15.41
N LYS A 62 1.66 4.42 16.42
CA LYS A 62 1.80 5.75 17.02
C LYS A 62 3.16 5.94 17.70
N ASP A 63 3.64 4.90 18.36
CA ASP A 63 4.92 4.94 19.05
C ASP A 63 6.08 4.98 18.05
N LEU A 64 5.96 4.26 16.92
CA LEU A 64 6.91 4.37 15.82
C LEU A 64 6.94 5.78 15.23
N ILE A 65 5.79 6.41 14.98
CA ILE A 65 5.73 7.79 14.47
C ILE A 65 6.42 8.77 15.42
N ILE A 66 6.18 8.65 16.73
CA ILE A 66 6.82 9.52 17.74
C ILE A 66 8.34 9.35 17.70
N GLU A 67 8.82 8.12 17.63
CA GLU A 67 10.25 7.85 17.58
C GLU A 67 10.90 8.36 16.29
N ILE A 68 10.28 8.12 15.13
CA ILE A 68 10.78 8.59 13.83
C ILE A 68 10.95 10.12 13.88
N LYS A 69 9.94 10.85 14.37
CA LYS A 69 10.01 12.31 14.55
C LYS A 69 11.07 12.75 15.56
N SER A 70 11.40 11.90 16.53
CA SER A 70 12.44 12.20 17.53
C SER A 70 13.87 12.08 16.97
N LEU A 71 14.06 11.36 15.86
CA LEU A 71 15.37 11.22 15.22
C LEU A 71 15.90 12.55 14.69
N ASN A 72 15.03 13.53 14.41
CA ASN A 72 15.37 14.78 13.70
C ASN A 72 16.21 14.50 12.44
N HIS A 73 15.82 13.46 11.70
CA HIS A 73 16.59 12.94 10.58
C HIS A 73 16.21 13.64 9.28
N LYS A 74 17.17 13.86 8.39
CA LYS A 74 16.90 14.46 7.06
C LYS A 74 15.97 13.57 6.20
N GLU A 75 15.86 12.29 6.55
CA GLU A 75 15.07 11.27 5.84
C GLU A 75 13.76 10.94 6.60
N GLU A 76 13.34 11.78 7.57
CA GLU A 76 12.10 11.58 8.33
C GLU A 76 10.88 11.36 7.42
N PHE A 77 10.79 12.11 6.32
CA PHE A 77 9.70 11.98 5.37
C PHE A 77 9.67 10.59 4.71
N GLU A 78 10.83 10.07 4.32
CA GLU A 78 10.98 8.73 3.74
C GLU A 78 10.58 7.65 4.74
N ILE A 79 11.08 7.75 5.99
CA ILE A 79 10.82 6.75 7.02
C ILE A 79 9.34 6.73 7.41
N ILE A 80 8.70 7.90 7.54
CA ILE A 80 7.25 7.99 7.73
C ILE A 80 6.51 7.42 6.53
N SER A 81 7.02 7.65 5.32
CA SER A 81 6.41 7.12 4.10
C SER A 81 6.39 5.59 4.09
N ASP A 82 7.53 4.95 4.41
CA ASP A 82 7.64 3.50 4.51
C ASP A 82 6.69 2.94 5.58
N LEU A 83 6.64 3.55 6.76
CA LEU A 83 5.71 3.14 7.81
C LEU A 83 4.25 3.23 7.34
N GLN A 84 3.86 4.33 6.69
CA GLN A 84 2.49 4.52 6.21
C GLN A 84 2.12 3.56 5.06
N ILE A 85 3.08 3.16 4.23
CA ILE A 85 2.90 2.11 3.23
C ILE A 85 2.62 0.78 3.91
N ALA A 86 3.44 0.37 4.89
CA ALA A 86 3.24 -0.86 5.66
C ALA A 86 1.88 -0.89 6.36
N ILE A 87 1.49 0.22 7.00
CA ILE A 87 0.20 0.37 7.69
C ILE A 87 -0.97 0.34 6.71
N SER A 88 -0.83 0.94 5.53
CA SER A 88 -1.90 0.93 4.53
C SER A 88 -2.10 -0.47 3.97
N MET A 89 -1.01 -1.17 3.65
CA MET A 89 -1.07 -2.54 3.16
C MET A 89 -1.61 -3.51 4.22
N SER A 90 -1.22 -3.35 5.49
CA SER A 90 -1.76 -4.16 6.58
C SER A 90 -3.28 -3.99 6.73
N LYS A 91 -3.79 -2.76 6.56
CA LYS A 91 -5.24 -2.49 6.52
C LYS A 91 -5.90 -3.20 5.34
N PHE A 92 -5.28 -3.23 4.16
CA PHE A 92 -5.83 -3.93 3.00
C PHE A 92 -5.81 -5.46 3.12
N LEU A 93 -4.84 -6.00 3.85
CA LEU A 93 -4.69 -7.41 4.18
C LEU A 93 -5.53 -7.86 5.39
N ALA A 94 -6.24 -6.97 6.07
CA ALA A 94 -7.09 -7.39 7.18
C ALA A 94 -8.28 -8.23 6.68
N PRO A 95 -8.78 -9.19 7.48
CA PRO A 95 -9.93 -9.99 7.10
C PRO A 95 -11.15 -9.12 6.78
N ASN A 96 -11.86 -9.44 5.70
CA ASN A 96 -12.99 -8.68 5.17
C ASN A 96 -12.66 -7.29 4.64
N GLU A 97 -11.40 -6.93 4.46
CA GLU A 97 -11.00 -5.70 3.76
C GLU A 97 -10.84 -5.94 2.26
N PHE A 98 -10.44 -4.90 1.55
CA PHE A 98 -10.49 -4.83 0.10
C PHE A 98 -9.84 -6.03 -0.62
N LEU A 99 -8.64 -6.46 -0.25
CA LEU A 99 -7.94 -7.56 -0.94
C LEU A 99 -8.64 -8.91 -0.72
N PHE A 100 -9.12 -9.17 0.50
CA PHE A 100 -9.92 -10.37 0.82
C PHE A 100 -11.28 -10.36 0.11
N LYS A 101 -12.01 -9.26 0.18
CA LYS A 101 -13.30 -9.13 -0.53
C LYS A 101 -13.13 -9.30 -2.04
N PHE A 102 -12.00 -8.82 -2.57
CA PHE A 102 -11.72 -8.94 -3.97
C PHE A 102 -11.42 -10.38 -4.39
N THR A 103 -10.55 -11.08 -3.66
CA THR A 103 -10.25 -12.50 -3.91
C THR A 103 -11.51 -13.37 -3.81
N ASP A 104 -12.31 -13.18 -2.76
CA ASP A 104 -13.61 -13.85 -2.59
C ASP A 104 -14.53 -13.62 -3.80
N SER A 105 -14.60 -12.37 -4.29
CA SER A 105 -15.42 -11.99 -5.44
C SER A 105 -14.94 -12.65 -6.74
N ILE A 106 -13.62 -12.73 -6.96
CA ILE A 106 -13.04 -13.43 -8.11
C ILE A 106 -13.32 -14.93 -8.03
N GLU A 107 -13.17 -15.54 -6.86
CA GLU A 107 -13.46 -16.94 -6.68
C GLU A 107 -14.94 -17.24 -6.96
N ALA A 108 -15.85 -16.46 -6.37
CA ALA A 108 -17.29 -16.62 -6.56
C ALA A 108 -17.70 -16.52 -8.04
N LYS A 109 -17.20 -15.51 -8.77
CA LYS A 109 -17.47 -15.34 -10.21
C LYS A 109 -16.89 -16.47 -11.05
N THR A 110 -15.74 -17.00 -10.67
CA THR A 110 -15.12 -18.17 -11.32
C THR A 110 -15.98 -19.42 -11.11
N GLN A 111 -16.44 -19.67 -9.88
CA GLN A 111 -17.33 -20.79 -9.55
C GLN A 111 -18.68 -20.68 -10.29
N ALA A 112 -19.20 -19.45 -10.45
CA ALA A 112 -20.41 -19.16 -11.22
C ALA A 112 -20.20 -19.23 -12.75
N LYS A 113 -18.96 -19.42 -13.24
CA LYS A 113 -18.56 -19.40 -14.66
C LYS A 113 -18.88 -18.07 -15.37
N GLU A 114 -18.93 -16.97 -14.63
CA GLU A 114 -19.13 -15.62 -15.17
C GLU A 114 -17.83 -15.06 -15.76
N ILE A 115 -16.71 -15.49 -15.22
CA ILE A 115 -15.36 -15.18 -15.69
C ILE A 115 -14.54 -16.48 -15.80
N ILE A 116 -13.61 -16.50 -16.74
CA ILE A 116 -12.58 -17.55 -16.82
C ILE A 116 -11.30 -16.89 -16.32
N VAL A 117 -10.84 -17.28 -15.13
CA VAL A 117 -9.56 -16.82 -14.59
C VAL A 117 -8.51 -17.87 -14.92
N ASN A 118 -7.43 -17.42 -15.55
CA ASN A 118 -6.21 -18.20 -15.77
C ASN A 118 -5.01 -17.36 -15.34
N GLN A 119 -3.82 -17.97 -15.28
CA GLN A 119 -2.58 -17.26 -14.94
C GLN A 119 -2.33 -16.08 -15.90
N GLU A 120 -2.69 -16.20 -17.18
CA GLU A 120 -2.45 -15.14 -18.18
C GLU A 120 -3.31 -13.89 -17.99
N ASN A 121 -4.47 -13.97 -17.31
CA ASN A 121 -5.41 -12.85 -17.22
C ASN A 121 -5.69 -12.37 -15.80
N ILE A 122 -5.25 -13.11 -14.78
CA ILE A 122 -5.51 -12.76 -13.40
C ILE A 122 -4.86 -11.41 -13.07
N LEU A 123 -3.60 -11.20 -13.47
CA LEU A 123 -2.88 -9.94 -13.27
C LEU A 123 -3.57 -8.75 -13.95
N GLU A 124 -4.10 -8.90 -15.16
CA GLU A 124 -4.82 -7.83 -15.85
C GLU A 124 -6.14 -7.47 -15.14
N ILE A 125 -6.86 -8.49 -14.64
CA ILE A 125 -8.06 -8.27 -13.81
C ILE A 125 -7.68 -7.51 -12.52
N PHE A 126 -6.57 -7.87 -11.89
CA PHE A 126 -6.05 -7.20 -10.70
C PHE A 126 -5.67 -5.75 -10.99
N LYS A 127 -4.92 -5.51 -12.06
CA LYS A 127 -4.53 -4.17 -12.52
C LYS A 127 -5.73 -3.25 -12.64
N GLU A 128 -6.76 -3.66 -13.38
CA GLU A 128 -7.96 -2.84 -13.56
C GLU A 128 -8.66 -2.49 -12.24
N VAL A 129 -8.72 -3.44 -11.31
CA VAL A 129 -9.42 -3.26 -10.04
C VAL A 129 -8.63 -2.37 -9.10
N ILE A 130 -7.33 -2.56 -9.04
CA ILE A 130 -6.43 -1.73 -8.24
C ILE A 130 -6.42 -0.29 -8.78
N ILE A 131 -6.35 -0.09 -10.10
CA ILE A 131 -6.44 1.24 -10.72
C ILE A 131 -7.73 1.93 -10.28
N LYS A 132 -8.87 1.25 -10.41
CA LYS A 132 -10.16 1.78 -9.92
C LYS A 132 -10.10 2.12 -8.44
N LYS A 133 -9.49 1.27 -7.61
CA LYS A 133 -9.42 1.52 -6.17
C LYS A 133 -8.53 2.71 -5.82
N VAL A 134 -7.42 2.88 -6.54
CA VAL A 134 -6.54 4.05 -6.40
C VAL A 134 -7.26 5.32 -6.85
N ASN A 135 -7.95 5.30 -8.00
CA ASN A 135 -8.75 6.43 -8.44
C ASN A 135 -9.83 6.80 -7.40
N GLU A 136 -10.50 5.81 -6.80
CA GLU A 136 -11.45 6.02 -5.71
C GLU A 136 -10.82 6.73 -4.51
N ILE A 137 -9.64 6.30 -4.05
CA ILE A 137 -8.91 6.93 -2.94
C ILE A 137 -8.62 8.41 -3.25
N TYR A 138 -8.15 8.70 -4.45
CA TYR A 138 -7.88 10.08 -4.87
C TYR A 138 -9.16 10.91 -5.02
N ASN A 139 -10.23 10.31 -5.53
CA ASN A 139 -11.50 11.00 -5.70
C ASN A 139 -12.17 11.32 -4.35
N GLU A 140 -12.13 10.39 -3.39
CA GLU A 140 -12.65 10.59 -2.03
C GLU A 140 -11.88 11.68 -1.27
N SER A 141 -10.58 11.81 -1.52
CA SER A 141 -9.70 12.80 -0.87
C SER A 141 -9.68 14.17 -1.53
N LEU A 142 -10.34 14.35 -2.69
CA LEU A 142 -10.36 15.60 -3.44
C LEU A 142 -10.71 16.82 -2.59
N SER A 143 -11.75 16.72 -1.77
CA SER A 143 -12.19 17.84 -0.94
C SER A 143 -11.15 18.24 0.11
N GLU A 144 -10.39 17.27 0.60
CA GLU A 144 -9.37 17.51 1.61
C GLU A 144 -8.19 18.28 1.02
N PHE A 145 -7.72 17.85 -0.16
CA PHE A 145 -6.66 18.54 -0.89
C PHE A 145 -7.08 19.93 -1.35
N LYS A 146 -8.33 20.12 -1.83
CA LYS A 146 -8.85 21.44 -2.26
C LYS A 146 -8.84 22.50 -1.15
N ASN A 147 -8.86 22.11 0.11
CA ASN A 147 -8.83 23.05 1.23
C ASN A 147 -7.45 23.67 1.45
N VAL A 148 -6.39 23.08 0.87
CA VAL A 148 -5.00 23.50 1.04
C VAL A 148 -4.39 23.93 -0.28
N TYR A 149 -4.65 23.18 -1.35
CA TYR A 149 -4.15 23.45 -2.68
C TYR A 149 -5.18 24.21 -3.53
N ASP A 150 -4.72 25.26 -4.20
CA ASP A 150 -5.52 25.89 -5.24
C ASP A 150 -5.60 25.00 -6.50
N ASN A 151 -6.57 25.32 -7.37
CA ASN A 151 -6.81 24.57 -8.59
C ASN A 151 -5.66 24.64 -9.62
N GLU A 152 -4.77 25.63 -9.46
CA GLU A 152 -3.68 25.93 -10.39
C GLU A 152 -2.34 25.33 -9.94
N SER A 153 -2.26 24.84 -8.71
CA SER A 153 -1.09 24.18 -8.16
C SER A 153 -0.78 22.91 -8.95
N GLU A 154 0.52 22.66 -9.17
CA GLU A 154 0.98 21.47 -9.88
C GLU A 154 0.51 20.19 -9.18
N PHE A 155 0.51 20.16 -7.84
CA PHE A 155 -0.04 19.04 -7.07
C PHE A 155 -1.49 18.74 -7.47
N PHE A 156 -2.34 19.76 -7.48
CA PHE A 156 -3.76 19.57 -7.75
C PHE A 156 -4.06 19.22 -9.21
N LYS A 157 -3.24 19.69 -10.15
CA LYS A 157 -3.32 19.27 -11.56
C LYS A 157 -2.98 17.79 -11.72
N VAL A 158 -1.91 17.32 -11.08
CA VAL A 158 -1.51 15.91 -11.12
C VAL A 158 -2.59 15.03 -10.47
N LEU A 159 -3.15 15.45 -9.33
CA LEU A 159 -4.26 14.74 -8.68
C LEU A 159 -5.46 14.56 -9.60
N LYS A 160 -5.87 15.61 -10.34
CA LYS A 160 -6.98 15.51 -11.30
C LYS A 160 -6.71 14.49 -12.40
N ILE A 161 -5.48 14.45 -12.91
CA ILE A 161 -5.08 13.45 -13.92
C ILE A 161 -5.16 12.06 -13.32
N ALA A 162 -4.57 11.86 -12.13
CA ALA A 162 -4.53 10.56 -11.45
C ALA A 162 -5.91 9.97 -11.12
N ILE A 163 -6.94 10.80 -10.96
CA ILE A 163 -8.31 10.35 -10.67
C ILE A 163 -8.99 9.71 -11.88
N GLU A 164 -8.61 10.13 -13.09
CA GLU A 164 -9.19 9.64 -14.34
C GLU A 164 -8.26 8.66 -15.06
N GLU A 165 -7.07 8.42 -14.51
CA GLU A 165 -6.05 7.60 -15.14
C GLU A 165 -6.42 6.11 -15.13
N SER A 166 -6.26 5.49 -16.29
CA SER A 166 -6.58 4.10 -16.57
C SER A 166 -5.35 3.26 -16.89
N ASN A 167 -4.20 3.90 -17.13
CA ASN A 167 -2.92 3.26 -17.33
C ASN A 167 -2.13 3.19 -16.02
N LEU A 168 -1.69 1.98 -15.63
CA LEU A 168 -0.93 1.79 -14.39
C LEU A 168 0.37 2.60 -14.34
N ASN A 169 1.10 2.69 -15.45
CA ASN A 169 2.38 3.38 -15.48
C ASN A 169 2.19 4.89 -15.28
N ASP A 170 1.22 5.47 -15.98
CA ASP A 170 0.89 6.89 -15.84
C ASP A 170 0.38 7.19 -14.41
N LEU A 171 -0.42 6.28 -13.84
CA LEU A 171 -0.89 6.38 -12.45
C LEU A 171 0.26 6.29 -11.44
N ARG A 172 1.23 5.40 -11.67
CA ARG A 172 2.45 5.25 -10.86
C ARG A 172 3.30 6.52 -10.92
N GLU A 173 3.49 7.09 -12.10
CA GLU A 173 4.23 8.34 -12.27
C GLU A 173 3.52 9.51 -11.57
N ALA A 174 2.20 9.61 -11.72
CA ALA A 174 1.40 10.64 -11.05
C ALA A 174 1.48 10.52 -9.53
N SER A 175 1.36 9.30 -8.98
CA SER A 175 1.50 9.02 -7.54
C SER A 175 2.85 9.48 -7.00
N LYS A 176 3.95 9.04 -7.63
CA LYS A 176 5.32 9.43 -7.26
C LYS A 176 5.54 10.94 -7.38
N LEU A 177 4.98 11.57 -8.40
CA LEU A 177 5.08 13.01 -8.58
C LEU A 177 4.35 13.76 -7.46
N MET A 178 3.14 13.34 -7.07
CA MET A 178 2.40 13.94 -5.96
C MET A 178 3.15 13.82 -4.63
N ILE A 179 3.71 12.66 -4.32
CA ILE A 179 4.52 12.46 -3.10
C ILE A 179 5.74 13.39 -3.10
N ASN A 180 6.45 13.50 -4.23
CA ASN A 180 7.61 14.38 -4.36
C ASN A 180 7.24 15.86 -4.24
N LEU A 181 6.13 16.28 -4.83
CA LEU A 181 5.61 17.65 -4.71
C LEU A 181 5.26 17.96 -3.26
N LEU A 182 4.58 17.04 -2.56
CA LEU A 182 4.23 17.18 -1.15
C LEU A 182 5.48 17.26 -0.25
N LYS A 183 6.49 16.44 -0.52
CA LYS A 183 7.77 16.44 0.23
C LYS A 183 8.41 17.83 0.23
N ILE A 184 8.54 18.44 -0.95
CA ILE A 184 9.24 19.72 -1.12
C ILE A 184 8.37 20.94 -0.80
N ASP A 185 7.06 20.76 -0.64
CA ASP A 185 6.14 21.84 -0.35
C ASP A 185 6.41 22.43 1.05
N ARG A 186 6.73 23.72 1.09
CA ARG A 186 7.02 24.47 2.33
C ARG A 186 5.83 25.27 2.85
N ALA A 187 4.73 25.34 2.08
CA ALA A 187 3.53 26.07 2.48
C ALA A 187 2.68 25.27 3.48
N ILE A 188 2.86 23.95 3.53
CA ILE A 188 2.11 23.03 4.38
C ILE A 188 2.95 22.68 5.61
N ASN A 189 2.32 22.74 6.78
CA ASN A 189 2.96 22.30 8.03
C ASN A 189 3.16 20.77 8.03
N GLU A 190 4.06 20.27 8.88
CA GLU A 190 4.43 18.86 8.90
C GLU A 190 3.27 17.92 9.25
N GLU A 191 2.41 18.29 10.20
CA GLU A 191 1.26 17.47 10.60
C GLU A 191 0.32 17.23 9.41
N LYS A 192 -0.10 18.30 8.75
CA LYS A 192 -0.96 18.22 7.56
C LYS A 192 -0.26 17.51 6.40
N LYS A 193 1.06 17.69 6.27
CA LYS A 193 1.87 16.99 5.27
C LYS A 193 1.81 15.47 5.49
N TYR A 194 1.94 15.00 6.72
CA TYR A 194 1.86 13.57 7.02
C TYR A 194 0.45 12.98 6.87
N GLU A 195 -0.60 13.77 7.14
CA GLU A 195 -1.98 13.36 6.84
C GLU A 195 -2.18 13.16 5.33
N PHE A 196 -1.71 14.10 4.52
CA PHE A 196 -1.76 13.98 3.05
C PHE A 196 -0.90 12.85 2.53
N LEU A 197 0.27 12.64 3.13
CA LEU A 197 1.16 11.55 2.78
C LEU A 197 0.49 10.19 3.05
N GLU A 198 -0.29 10.04 4.13
CA GLU A 198 -1.02 8.80 4.42
C GLU A 198 -1.99 8.45 3.28
N ILE A 199 -2.70 9.44 2.73
CA ILE A 199 -3.62 9.24 1.60
C ILE A 199 -2.85 8.79 0.35
N LEU A 200 -1.73 9.46 0.04
CA LEU A 200 -0.92 9.12 -1.12
C LEU A 200 -0.28 7.74 -0.97
N ASN A 201 0.23 7.41 0.20
CA ASN A 201 0.85 6.11 0.49
C ASN A 201 -0.16 4.96 0.52
N LYS A 202 -1.42 5.24 0.87
CA LYS A 202 -2.49 4.27 0.71
C LYS A 202 -2.67 3.89 -0.76
N ALA A 203 -2.65 4.86 -1.68
CA ALA A 203 -2.67 4.59 -3.11
C ALA A 203 -1.36 3.92 -3.59
N GLU A 204 -0.20 4.43 -3.21
CA GLU A 204 1.12 3.89 -3.60
C GLU A 204 1.28 2.43 -3.16
N SER A 205 0.79 2.06 -1.98
CA SER A 205 0.83 0.67 -1.50
C SER A 205 0.10 -0.31 -2.44
N LEU A 206 -1.03 0.10 -3.02
CA LEU A 206 -1.77 -0.72 -4.00
C LEU A 206 -1.06 -0.75 -5.36
N ILE A 207 -0.42 0.35 -5.77
CA ILE A 207 0.37 0.39 -7.01
C ILE A 207 1.57 -0.55 -6.88
N ASN A 208 2.29 -0.49 -5.76
CA ASN A 208 3.42 -1.37 -5.46
C ASN A 208 3.02 -2.85 -5.43
N LEU A 209 1.78 -3.15 -5.00
CA LEU A 209 1.26 -4.50 -4.98
C LEU A 209 1.20 -5.13 -6.38
N ILE A 210 0.77 -4.37 -7.39
CA ILE A 210 0.82 -4.85 -8.78
C ILE A 210 2.26 -5.07 -9.24
N ASP A 211 3.17 -4.15 -8.89
CA ASP A 211 4.56 -4.23 -9.31
C ASP A 211 5.22 -5.52 -8.79
N ILE A 212 4.92 -5.90 -7.54
CA ILE A 212 5.41 -7.13 -6.96
C ILE A 212 4.69 -8.35 -7.56
N TRP A 213 3.36 -8.36 -7.72
CA TRP A 213 2.68 -9.46 -8.42
C TRP A 213 3.25 -9.72 -9.81
N SER A 214 3.58 -8.66 -10.55
CA SER A 214 4.17 -8.78 -11.88
C SER A 214 5.56 -9.41 -11.85
N GLN A 215 6.31 -9.27 -10.75
CA GLN A 215 7.62 -9.92 -10.58
C GLN A 215 7.46 -11.41 -10.26
N TYR A 216 6.56 -11.76 -9.34
CA TYR A 216 6.28 -13.16 -8.99
C TYR A 216 5.82 -13.97 -10.23
N GLU A 217 4.97 -13.41 -11.10
CA GLU A 217 4.56 -14.12 -12.32
C GLU A 217 5.72 -14.40 -13.30
N MET A 218 6.68 -13.48 -13.44
CA MET A 218 7.86 -13.73 -14.28
C MET A 218 8.72 -14.88 -13.73
N ASP A 219 8.84 -14.98 -12.41
CA ASP A 219 9.61 -16.04 -11.76
C ASP A 219 8.95 -17.42 -11.94
N PHE A 220 7.61 -17.49 -12.03
CA PHE A 220 6.88 -18.73 -12.34
C PHE A 220 6.96 -19.16 -13.81
N GLU A 221 7.22 -18.24 -14.76
CA GLU A 221 7.42 -18.60 -16.17
C GLU A 221 8.84 -19.15 -16.46
N GLU A 222 9.80 -18.95 -15.55
CA GLU A 222 11.19 -19.43 -15.67
C GLU A 222 11.47 -20.80 -15.01
N GLU A 223 10.50 -21.41 -14.32
CA GLU A 223 10.56 -22.80 -13.77
C GLU A 223 9.93 -23.87 -14.69
#